data_AF-A0A9E3VYR6-F1
#
_entry.id   AF-A0A9E3VYR6-F1
#
_cell.length_a   1.000
_cell.length_b   1.000
_cell.length_c   1.000
_cell.angle_alpha   90.00
_cell.angle_beta   90.00
_cell.angle_gamma   90.00
#
_symmetry.space_group_name_H-M   'P 1'
#
loop_
_entity.id
_entity.type
_entity.pdbx_description
1 polymer ?
#
loop_
_entity_poly.entity_id
_entity_poly.type
_entity_poly.pdbx_seq_one_letter_code
_entity_poly.pdbx_strand_id
1 'polypeptide(L)'
;MAKTAKLYTDQTNYLVVGAALLVAALGIIALLLAELKQDTWDSGVVGLLNVSGGLLAPSATLALLWELLAKRAFYNEILAKLDIRDEVRDSGLVGFDMNYLKTIDWTKELKHVHELDIFFVGGSTWRNSFVTELREIGKSKDKVVRICLPDPDNTQLEAVSKTLK
;
A
#
# COMPACT_ATOMS: atom_id res chain seq x y z
N MET A 1 10.68 -23.74 16.39
CA MET A 1 11.42 -22.53 15.96
C MET A 1 10.56 -21.24 15.95
N ALA A 2 9.25 -21.29 15.71
CA ALA A 2 8.40 -20.08 15.74
C ALA A 2 8.27 -19.40 17.13
N LYS A 3 8.36 -20.17 18.22
CA LYS A 3 8.18 -19.65 19.60
C LYS A 3 9.37 -18.80 20.08
N THR A 4 10.59 -19.12 19.65
CA THR A 4 11.83 -18.42 20.03
C THR A 4 11.99 -17.11 19.26
N ALA A 5 11.55 -17.07 18.00
CA ALA A 5 11.54 -15.83 17.20
C ALA A 5 10.60 -14.78 17.80
N LYS A 6 9.39 -15.19 18.20
CA LYS A 6 8.38 -14.30 18.79
C LYS A 6 8.84 -13.65 20.11
N LEU A 7 9.57 -14.41 20.94
CA LEU A 7 10.15 -13.93 22.20
C LEU A 7 11.21 -12.83 21.99
N TYR A 8 12.04 -12.93 20.95
CA TYR A 8 13.05 -11.91 20.64
C TYR A 8 12.44 -10.61 20.11
N THR A 9 11.40 -10.71 19.28
CA THR A 9 10.73 -9.52 18.70
C THR A 9 10.00 -8.72 19.78
N ASP A 10 9.33 -9.40 20.70
CA ASP A 10 8.62 -8.74 21.80
C ASP A 10 9.59 -8.06 22.77
N GLN A 11 10.70 -8.73 23.15
CA GLN A 11 11.73 -8.15 24.03
C GLN A 11 12.42 -6.92 23.44
N THR A 12 12.74 -6.95 22.14
CA THR A 12 13.39 -5.82 21.47
C THR A 12 12.47 -4.60 21.45
N ASN A 13 11.16 -4.81 21.29
CA ASN A 13 10.18 -3.74 21.28
C ASN A 13 10.06 -3.04 22.65
N TYR A 14 10.11 -3.79 23.75
CA TYR A 14 10.10 -3.20 25.10
C TYR A 14 11.37 -2.42 25.42
N LEU A 15 12.53 -2.88 24.97
CA LEU A 15 13.80 -2.16 25.15
C LEU A 15 13.82 -0.84 24.38
N VAL A 16 13.32 -0.82 23.14
CA VAL A 16 13.24 0.40 22.31
C VAL A 16 12.24 1.40 22.91
N VAL A 17 11.06 0.94 23.33
CA VAL A 17 10.08 1.80 24.01
C VAL A 17 10.63 2.32 25.34
N GLY A 18 11.30 1.48 26.13
CA GLY A 18 11.94 1.87 27.38
C GLY A 18 13.05 2.89 27.18
N ALA A 19 13.92 2.70 26.19
CA ALA A 19 14.96 3.65 25.83
C ALA A 19 14.37 5.00 25.37
N ALA A 20 13.32 4.97 24.53
CA ALA A 20 12.67 6.19 24.07
C ALA A 20 11.96 6.96 25.21
N LEU A 21 11.35 6.25 26.17
CA LEU A 21 10.79 6.86 27.38
C LEU A 21 11.88 7.49 28.26
N LEU A 22 13.03 6.83 28.43
CA LEU A 22 14.17 7.39 29.16
C LEU A 22 14.70 8.66 28.49
N VAL A 23 14.86 8.65 27.16
CA VAL A 23 15.31 9.83 26.40
C VAL A 23 14.29 10.97 26.50
N ALA A 24 12.99 10.68 26.41
CA ALA A 24 11.94 11.66 26.61
C ALA A 24 11.99 12.27 28.03
N ALA A 25 12.13 11.42 29.05
CA ALA A 25 12.23 11.86 30.44
C ALA A 25 13.46 12.74 30.67
N LEU A 26 14.63 12.36 30.14
CA LEU A 26 15.86 13.17 30.21
C LEU A 26 15.69 14.52 29.51
N GLY A 27 15.04 14.56 28.35
CA GLY A 27 14.72 15.80 27.65
C GLY A 27 13.82 16.73 28.46
N ILE A 28 12.76 16.18 29.08
CA ILE A 28 11.84 16.94 29.94
C ILE A 28 12.57 17.44 31.20
N ILE A 29 13.39 16.60 31.84
CA ILE A 29 14.17 16.98 33.02
C ILE A 29 15.16 18.09 32.68
N ALA A 30 15.82 18.03 31.53
CA ALA A 30 16.73 19.08 31.07
C ALA A 30 16.01 20.43 30.91
N LEU A 31 14.80 20.44 30.34
CA LEU A 31 13.97 21.64 30.22
C LEU A 31 13.54 22.19 31.59
N LEU A 32 13.10 21.31 32.51
CA LEU A 32 12.68 21.73 33.85
C LEU A 32 13.85 22.28 34.67
N LEU A 33 15.04 21.70 34.55
CA LEU A 33 16.24 22.19 35.22
C LEU A 33 16.71 23.53 34.66
N ALA A 34 16.60 23.73 33.35
CA ALA A 34 16.91 25.02 32.71
C ALA A 34 16.02 26.14 33.25
N GLU A 35 14.71 25.88 33.40
CA GLU A 35 13.75 26.84 33.94
C GLU A 35 14.00 27.11 35.44
N LEU A 36 14.17 26.07 36.26
CA LEU A 36 14.34 26.20 37.71
C LEU A 36 15.65 26.86 38.13
N LYS A 37 16.69 26.77 37.30
CA LYS A 37 18.04 27.31 37.61
C LYS A 37 18.42 28.52 36.78
N GLN A 38 17.48 29.07 36.01
CA GLN A 38 17.68 30.22 35.12
C GLN A 38 18.38 31.40 35.81
N ASP A 39 18.07 31.65 37.08
CA ASP A 39 18.59 32.79 37.85
C ASP A 39 19.91 32.51 38.60
N THR A 40 20.33 31.24 38.66
CA THR A 40 21.49 30.79 39.46
C THR A 40 22.64 30.24 38.63
N TRP A 41 22.38 29.81 37.39
CA TRP A 41 23.37 29.20 36.51
C TRP A 41 23.79 30.16 35.40
N ASP A 42 24.99 29.92 34.85
CA ASP A 42 25.45 30.68 33.70
C ASP A 42 24.50 30.49 32.51
N SER A 43 24.23 31.59 31.83
CA SER A 43 23.40 31.70 30.63
C SER A 43 23.76 30.67 29.56
N GLY A 44 25.04 30.31 29.43
CA GLY A 44 25.53 29.28 28.51
C GLY A 44 25.04 27.87 28.86
N VAL A 45 25.02 27.49 30.15
CA VAL A 45 24.58 26.16 30.60
C VAL A 45 23.07 26.01 30.46
N VAL A 46 22.32 27.05 30.82
CA VAL A 46 20.85 27.10 30.67
C VAL A 46 20.47 27.03 29.18
N GLY A 47 21.18 27.75 28.32
CA GLY A 47 20.99 27.70 26.87
C GLY A 47 21.21 26.31 26.27
N LEU A 48 22.28 25.62 26.66
CA LEU A 48 22.57 24.25 26.20
C LEU A 48 21.48 23.27 26.63
N LEU A 49 20.98 23.37 27.87
CA LEU A 49 19.91 22.50 28.36
C LEU A 49 18.59 22.73 27.61
N ASN A 50 18.25 23.97 27.29
CA ASN A 50 17.06 24.30 26.50
C ASN A 50 17.13 23.73 25.08
N VAL A 51 18.27 23.89 24.39
CA VAL A 51 18.46 23.33 23.04
C VAL A 51 18.42 21.80 23.07
N SER A 52 19.08 21.18 24.04
CA SER A 52 19.13 19.72 24.18
C SER A 52 17.75 19.15 24.49
N GLY A 53 17.06 19.71 25.49
CA GLY A 53 15.74 19.26 25.90
C GLY A 53 14.67 19.52 24.82
N GLY A 54 14.74 20.67 24.15
CA GLY A 54 13.85 21.03 23.05
C GLY A 54 14.00 20.14 21.81
N LEU A 55 15.16 19.52 21.62
CA LEU A 55 15.37 18.53 20.55
C LEU A 55 14.97 17.12 21.00
N LEU A 56 15.43 16.70 22.18
CA LEU A 56 15.26 15.32 22.66
C LEU A 56 13.80 14.98 22.97
N ALA A 57 13.04 15.87 23.61
CA ALA A 57 11.67 15.56 24.01
C ALA A 57 10.71 15.36 22.82
N PRO A 58 10.68 16.25 21.79
CA PRO A 58 9.88 16.03 20.59
C PRO A 58 10.34 14.82 19.78
N SER A 59 11.65 14.62 19.61
CA SER A 59 12.19 13.47 18.86
C SER A 59 11.84 12.14 19.52
N ALA A 60 11.93 12.04 20.85
CA ALA A 60 11.55 10.84 21.57
C ALA A 60 10.04 10.59 21.53
N THR A 61 9.23 11.64 21.61
CA THR A 61 7.77 11.53 21.45
C THR A 61 7.40 11.02 20.05
N LEU A 62 8.02 11.58 19.01
CA LEU A 62 7.80 11.13 17.63
C LEU A 62 8.25 9.69 17.43
N ALA A 63 9.41 9.31 17.98
CA ALA A 63 9.90 7.93 17.93
C ALA A 63 8.94 6.96 18.61
N LEU A 64 8.36 7.32 19.76
CA LEU A 64 7.35 6.53 20.45
C LEU A 64 6.07 6.39 19.62
N LEU A 65 5.58 7.47 19.03
CA LEU A 65 4.42 7.42 18.13
C LEU A 65 4.68 6.50 16.92
N TRP A 66 5.88 6.59 16.34
CA TRP A 66 6.30 5.75 15.23
C TRP A 66 6.32 4.26 15.60
N GLU A 67 6.97 3.92 16.71
CA GLU A 67 7.11 2.53 17.16
C GLU A 67 5.78 1.92 17.63
N LEU A 68 4.92 2.69 18.31
CA LEU A 68 3.65 2.18 18.85
C LEU A 68 2.53 2.09 17.81
N LEU A 69 2.42 3.08 16.91
CA LEU A 69 1.27 3.19 16.00
C LEU A 69 1.65 2.92 14.55
N ALA A 70 2.65 3.63 14.03
CA ALA A 70 2.92 3.63 12.60
C ALA A 70 3.47 2.30 12.09
N LYS A 71 4.39 1.68 12.84
CA LYS A 71 5.05 0.43 12.44
C LYS A 71 4.08 -0.74 12.27
N ARG A 72 3.08 -0.84 13.15
CA ARG A 72 2.04 -1.89 13.09
C ARG A 72 1.10 -1.68 11.93
N ALA A 73 0.60 -0.44 11.75
CA ALA A 73 -0.27 -0.11 10.63
C ALA A 73 0.43 -0.35 9.29
N PHE A 74 1.70 0.06 9.17
CA PHE A 74 2.51 -0.16 7.98
C PHE A 74 2.75 -1.64 7.68
N TYR A 75 3.05 -2.45 8.70
CA TYR A 75 3.22 -3.89 8.52
C TYR A 75 1.94 -4.57 8.04
N ASN A 76 0.79 -4.22 8.63
CA ASN A 76 -0.50 -4.76 8.21
C ASN A 76 -0.85 -4.36 6.78
N GLU A 77 -0.56 -3.11 6.39
CA GLU A 77 -0.77 -2.63 5.02
C GLU A 77 0.10 -3.39 4.01
N ILE A 78 1.37 -3.65 4.35
CA ILE A 78 2.26 -4.47 3.50
C ILE A 78 1.73 -5.89 3.39
N LEU A 79 1.37 -6.52 4.52
CA LEU A 79 0.85 -7.87 4.51
C LEU A 79 -0.44 -7.96 3.68
N ALA A 80 -1.36 -7.01 3.83
CA ALA A 80 -2.57 -6.95 3.03
C ALA A 80 -2.26 -6.84 1.53
N LYS A 81 -1.28 -6.02 1.14
CA LYS A 81 -0.84 -5.93 -0.26
C LYS A 81 -0.17 -7.20 -0.76
N LEU A 82 0.54 -7.93 0.10
CA LEU A 82 1.15 -9.22 -0.24
C LEU A 82 0.08 -10.30 -0.40
N ASP A 83 -0.89 -10.35 0.51
CA ASP A 83 -2.01 -11.30 0.48
C ASP A 83 -2.85 -11.10 -0.78
N ILE A 84 -3.22 -9.85 -1.07
CA ILE A 84 -3.90 -9.48 -2.34
C ILE A 84 -3.06 -9.91 -3.54
N ARG A 85 -1.74 -9.75 -3.50
CA ARG A 85 -0.85 -10.15 -4.60
C ARG A 85 -0.81 -11.68 -4.77
N ASP A 86 -0.74 -12.43 -3.67
CA ASP A 86 -0.72 -13.88 -3.70
C ASP A 86 -2.08 -14.43 -4.17
N GLU A 87 -3.20 -13.90 -3.67
CA GLU A 87 -4.56 -14.23 -4.14
C GLU A 87 -4.75 -13.91 -5.63
N VAL A 88 -4.28 -12.73 -6.08
CA VAL A 88 -4.32 -12.33 -7.50
C VAL A 88 -3.50 -13.30 -8.35
N ARG A 89 -2.29 -13.66 -7.91
CA ARG A 89 -1.45 -14.64 -8.62
C ARG A 89 -2.12 -16.02 -8.67
N ASP A 90 -2.66 -16.47 -7.55
CA ASP A 90 -3.27 -17.79 -7.42
C ASP A 90 -4.58 -17.90 -8.21
N SER A 91 -5.28 -16.77 -8.43
CA SER A 91 -6.43 -16.69 -9.33
C SER A 91 -6.08 -16.84 -10.82
N GLY A 92 -4.78 -16.82 -11.17
CA GLY A 92 -4.30 -16.81 -12.55
C GLY A 92 -4.43 -15.45 -13.23
N LEU A 93 -4.73 -14.38 -12.49
CA LEU A 93 -4.79 -13.02 -13.03
C LEU A 93 -3.37 -12.53 -13.35
N VAL A 94 -3.08 -12.39 -14.64
CA VAL A 94 -1.76 -11.96 -15.15
C VAL A 94 -1.50 -10.47 -14.91
N GLY A 95 -2.56 -9.66 -14.78
CA GLY A 95 -2.44 -8.24 -14.45
C GLY A 95 -3.76 -7.49 -14.51
N PHE A 96 -3.74 -6.25 -14.01
CA PHE A 96 -4.81 -5.27 -14.09
C PHE A 96 -4.16 -3.90 -14.31
N ASP A 97 -4.66 -3.12 -15.26
CA ASP A 97 -4.17 -1.77 -15.55
C ASP A 97 -5.33 -0.84 -15.94
N MET A 98 -5.26 0.41 -15.47
CA MET A 98 -6.17 1.48 -15.85
C MET A 98 -5.91 1.98 -17.27
N ASN A 99 -4.68 1.83 -17.78
CA ASN A 99 -4.25 2.15 -19.14
C ASN A 99 -4.05 0.88 -19.98
N TYR A 100 -5.04 -0.02 -19.89
CA TYR A 100 -5.04 -1.34 -20.53
C TYR A 100 -4.75 -1.32 -22.04
N LEU A 101 -5.00 -0.21 -22.75
CA LEU A 101 -4.72 -0.09 -24.19
C LEU A 101 -3.21 0.03 -24.50
N LYS A 102 -2.40 0.53 -23.57
CA LYS A 102 -0.96 0.75 -23.79
C LYS A 102 -0.09 -0.28 -23.09
N THR A 103 -0.55 -0.79 -21.95
CA THR A 103 0.25 -1.71 -21.13
C THR A 103 0.26 -3.12 -21.70
N ILE A 104 -0.84 -3.54 -22.32
CA ILE A 104 -0.99 -4.88 -22.91
C ILE A 104 -0.85 -4.77 -24.43
N ASP A 105 0.04 -5.56 -25.02
CA ASP A 105 0.18 -5.70 -26.47
C ASP A 105 -0.91 -6.63 -27.01
N TRP A 106 -2.14 -6.12 -27.05
CA TRP A 106 -3.32 -6.87 -27.48
C TRP A 106 -3.19 -7.46 -28.88
N THR A 107 -2.52 -6.78 -29.80
CA THR A 107 -2.32 -7.30 -31.16
C THR A 107 -1.48 -8.57 -31.14
N LYS A 108 -0.42 -8.63 -30.31
CA LYS A 108 0.37 -9.84 -30.11
C LYS A 108 -0.42 -10.95 -29.43
N GLU A 109 -1.13 -10.62 -28.34
CA GLU A 109 -1.89 -11.62 -27.58
C GLU A 109 -3.04 -12.23 -28.40
N LEU A 110 -3.79 -11.41 -29.14
CA LEU A 110 -4.92 -11.85 -29.98
C LEU A 110 -4.48 -12.68 -31.19
N LYS A 111 -3.25 -12.51 -31.69
CA LYS A 111 -2.76 -13.26 -32.85
C LYS A 111 -2.63 -14.76 -32.56
N HIS A 112 -2.13 -15.10 -31.37
CA HIS A 112 -1.79 -16.47 -30.97
C HIS A 112 -2.86 -17.16 -30.13
N VAL A 113 -3.97 -16.47 -29.84
CA VAL A 113 -5.05 -17.03 -29.02
C VAL A 113 -5.80 -18.13 -29.77
N HIS A 114 -6.00 -19.27 -29.10
CA HIS A 114 -6.87 -20.37 -29.53
C HIS A 114 -8.26 -20.28 -28.89
N GLU A 115 -8.31 -19.89 -27.61
CA GLU A 115 -9.55 -19.68 -26.86
C GLU A 115 -9.55 -18.27 -26.29
N LEU A 116 -10.52 -17.46 -26.69
CA LEU A 116 -10.69 -16.08 -26.26
C LEU A 116 -12.00 -15.91 -25.50
N ASP A 117 -11.91 -15.74 -24.19
CA ASP A 117 -13.04 -15.43 -23.34
C ASP A 117 -13.04 -13.94 -22.99
N ILE A 118 -14.14 -13.26 -23.32
CA ILE A 118 -14.24 -11.81 -23.13
C ILE A 118 -15.46 -11.49 -22.26
N PHE A 119 -15.22 -10.77 -21.17
CA PHE A 119 -16.23 -10.12 -20.36
C PHE A 119 -15.98 -8.61 -20.37
N PHE A 120 -16.99 -7.80 -20.71
CA PHE A 120 -16.86 -6.35 -20.72
C PHE A 120 -18.11 -5.65 -20.18
N VAL A 121 -17.87 -4.59 -19.42
CA VAL A 121 -18.85 -3.55 -19.09
C VAL A 121 -18.32 -2.25 -19.69
N GLY A 122 -18.95 -1.74 -20.75
CA GLY A 122 -18.48 -0.49 -21.40
C GLY A 122 -17.25 -0.61 -22.31
N GLY A 123 -17.00 -1.75 -22.96
CA GLY A 123 -15.81 -2.00 -23.80
C GLY A 123 -15.86 -1.46 -25.25
N SER A 124 -16.56 -0.36 -25.53
CA SER A 124 -16.68 0.17 -26.91
C SER A 124 -15.33 0.58 -27.49
N THR A 125 -14.50 1.28 -26.72
CA THR A 125 -13.17 1.74 -27.16
C THR A 125 -12.25 0.57 -27.50
N TRP A 126 -12.10 -0.40 -26.59
CA TRP A 126 -11.27 -1.59 -26.84
C TRP A 126 -11.72 -2.36 -28.09
N ARG A 127 -13.03 -2.63 -28.21
CA ARG A 127 -13.57 -3.35 -29.39
C ARG A 127 -13.33 -2.59 -30.69
N ASN A 128 -13.45 -1.26 -30.68
CA ASN A 128 -13.19 -0.44 -31.85
C ASN A 128 -11.69 -0.41 -32.21
N SER A 129 -10.82 -0.38 -31.21
CA SER A 129 -9.36 -0.39 -31.40
C SER A 129 -8.84 -1.69 -32.02
N PHE A 130 -9.46 -2.84 -31.73
CA PHE A 130 -9.00 -4.16 -32.16
C PHE A 130 -10.00 -4.90 -33.07
N VAL A 131 -10.88 -4.16 -33.76
CA VAL A 131 -11.96 -4.74 -34.57
C VAL A 131 -11.44 -5.65 -35.69
N THR A 132 -10.26 -5.35 -36.24
CA THR A 132 -9.65 -6.12 -37.33
C THR A 132 -9.18 -7.47 -36.83
N GLU A 133 -8.43 -7.50 -35.74
CA GLU A 133 -7.91 -8.70 -35.09
C GLU A 133 -9.05 -9.61 -34.61
N LEU A 134 -10.08 -9.02 -33.99
CA LEU A 134 -11.27 -9.76 -33.55
C LEU A 134 -12.01 -10.41 -34.74
N ARG A 135 -12.09 -9.72 -35.89
CA ARG A 135 -12.67 -10.30 -37.10
C ARG A 135 -11.83 -11.42 -37.67
N GLU A 136 -10.51 -11.35 -37.59
CA GLU A 136 -9.62 -12.43 -38.03
C GLU A 136 -9.77 -13.67 -37.16
N ILE A 137 -9.84 -13.49 -35.83
CA ILE A 137 -10.12 -14.59 -34.90
C ILE A 137 -11.46 -15.24 -35.25
N GLY A 138 -12.52 -14.44 -35.45
CA GLY A 138 -13.85 -14.96 -35.76
C GLY A 138 -13.99 -15.70 -37.10
N LYS A 139 -13.04 -15.51 -38.03
CA LYS A 139 -12.98 -16.26 -39.31
C LYS A 139 -12.28 -17.61 -39.19
N SER A 140 -11.51 -17.81 -38.13
CA SER A 140 -10.67 -18.99 -37.93
C SER A 140 -11.52 -20.15 -37.40
N LYS A 141 -11.45 -21.32 -38.01
CA LYS A 141 -12.25 -22.50 -37.61
C LYS A 141 -11.68 -23.26 -36.42
N ASP A 142 -10.42 -23.01 -36.09
CA ASP A 142 -9.66 -23.62 -35.00
C ASP A 142 -9.64 -22.76 -33.72
N LYS A 143 -10.37 -21.63 -33.72
CA LYS A 143 -10.44 -20.71 -32.60
C LYS A 143 -11.84 -20.67 -31.99
N VAL A 144 -11.90 -20.57 -30.67
CA VAL A 144 -13.14 -20.45 -29.90
C VAL A 144 -13.20 -19.07 -29.27
N VAL A 145 -14.30 -18.36 -29.47
CA VAL A 145 -14.54 -17.06 -28.84
C VAL A 145 -15.80 -17.15 -27.98
N ARG A 146 -15.66 -16.93 -26.67
CA ARG A 146 -16.79 -16.84 -25.74
C ARG A 146 -16.96 -15.39 -25.31
N ILE A 147 -18.17 -14.87 -25.47
CA ILE A 147 -18.50 -13.51 -25.05
C ILE A 147 -19.50 -13.61 -23.91
N CYS A 148 -19.08 -13.22 -22.72
CA CYS A 148 -19.91 -13.13 -21.55
C CYS A 148 -20.52 -11.72 -21.50
N LEU A 149 -21.81 -11.63 -21.81
CA LEU A 149 -22.55 -10.39 -21.70
C LEU A 149 -23.15 -10.28 -20.30
N PRO A 150 -23.04 -9.11 -19.64
CA PRO A 150 -23.72 -8.89 -18.38
C PRO A 150 -25.24 -8.95 -18.58
N ASP A 151 -25.94 -9.45 -17.56
CA ASP A 151 -27.40 -9.46 -17.52
C ASP A 151 -27.94 -8.02 -17.67
N PRO A 152 -28.76 -7.72 -18.69
CA PRO A 152 -29.27 -6.38 -18.93
C PRO A 152 -30.15 -5.85 -17.79
N ASP A 153 -30.78 -6.72 -16.99
CA ASP A 153 -31.67 -6.33 -15.90
C ASP A 153 -30.93 -6.21 -14.55
N ASN A 154 -29.61 -6.41 -14.55
CA ASN A 154 -28.80 -6.27 -13.36
C ASN A 154 -28.50 -4.79 -13.06
N THR A 155 -29.29 -4.23 -12.15
CA THR A 155 -29.20 -2.84 -11.69
C THR A 155 -27.82 -2.43 -11.14
N GLN A 156 -27.02 -3.37 -10.60
CA GLN A 156 -25.67 -3.08 -10.11
C GLN A 156 -24.68 -2.84 -11.25
N LEU A 157 -24.79 -3.61 -12.34
CA LEU A 157 -23.95 -3.46 -13.54
C LEU A 157 -24.39 -2.26 -14.39
N GLU A 158 -25.68 -1.93 -14.37
CA GLU A 158 -26.20 -0.72 -15.01
C GLU A 158 -25.62 0.57 -14.38
N ALA A 159 -25.45 0.60 -13.06
CA ALA A 159 -24.85 1.73 -12.36
C ALA A 159 -23.38 1.94 -12.79
N VAL A 160 -22.59 0.87 -12.85
CA VAL A 160 -21.18 0.90 -13.30
C VAL A 160 -21.08 1.37 -14.76
N SER A 161 -21.97 0.89 -15.63
CA SER A 161 -22.04 1.32 -17.02
C SER A 161 -22.32 2.81 -17.20
N LYS A 162 -23.07 3.46 -16.29
CA LYS A 162 -23.39 4.89 -16.38
C LYS A 162 -22.25 5.76 -15.87
N THR A 163 -21.45 5.29 -14.92
CA THR A 163 -20.30 6.02 -14.36
C THR A 163 -19.07 6.02 -15.27
N LEU A 164 -18.96 5.05 -16.18
CA LEU A 164 -17.82 4.89 -17.10
C LEU A 164 -17.98 5.62 -18.46
N LYS A 165 -19.09 6.34 -18.68
CA LYS A 165 -19.29 7.19 -19.87
C LYS A 165 -18.82 8.62 -19.61
#